data_AF-A0A7V5ALL3-F1
#
_entry.id   AF-A0A7V5ALL3-F1
#
_cell.length_a   1.000
_cell.length_b   1.000
_cell.length_c   1.000
_cell.angle_alpha   90.00
_cell.angle_beta   90.00
_cell.angle_gamma   90.00
#
_symmetry.space_group_name_H-M   'P 1'
#
loop_
_entity.id
_entity.type
_entity.pdbx_description
1 polymer ?
#
loop_
_entity_poly.entity_id
_entity_poly.type
_entity_poly.pdbx_seq_one_letter_code
_entity_poly.pdbx_strand_id
1 'polypeptide(L)' 'MFGKNKVTSETFAKALKIFGPRQLVDLVHLMINYQGTASLLAAFDMQLDPGQEELLPIP' A
#
# COMPACT_ATOMS: atom_id res chain seq x y z
N MET A 1 13.63 -1.19 4.36
CA MET A 1 14.11 0.21 4.34
C MET A 1 14.51 0.54 2.91
N PHE A 2 14.03 1.69 2.41
CA PHE A 2 13.83 2.03 0.99
C PHE A 2 14.84 1.44 0.00
N GLY A 3 14.33 0.83 -1.09
CA GLY A 3 15.15 0.33 -2.20
C GLY A 3 15.18 -1.20 -2.39
N LYS A 4 14.65 -2.00 -1.44
CA LYS A 4 14.51 -3.46 -1.64
C LYS A 4 13.34 -3.82 -2.58
N ASN A 5 12.23 -3.08 -2.47
CA ASN A 5 11.06 -3.24 -3.34
C ASN A 5 11.10 -2.12 -4.39
N LYS A 6 11.41 -2.50 -5.63
CA LYS A 6 11.43 -1.60 -6.78
C LYS A 6 10.51 -2.15 -7.86
N VAL A 7 9.80 -1.26 -8.52
CA VAL A 7 9.16 -1.59 -9.79
C VAL A 7 10.20 -1.58 -10.91
N THR A 8 9.93 -2.31 -11.98
CA THR A 8 10.77 -2.24 -13.18
C THR A 8 10.70 -0.85 -13.80
N SER A 9 11.73 -0.47 -14.56
CA SER A 9 11.74 0.80 -15.30
C SER A 9 10.55 0.93 -16.25
N GLU A 10 10.12 -0.18 -16.85
CA GLU A 10 8.94 -0.21 -17.73
C GLU A 10 7.66 0.14 -16.98
N THR A 11 7.43 -0.46 -15.81
CA THR A 11 6.27 -0.16 -14.97
C THR A 11 6.30 1.30 -14.49
N PHE A 12 7.47 1.80 -14.10
CA PHE A 12 7.61 3.21 -13.72
C PHE A 12 7.29 4.14 -14.89
N ALA A 13 7.81 3.86 -16.10
CA ALA A 13 7.54 4.68 -17.28
C ALA A 13 6.05 4.70 -17.65
N LYS A 14 5.37 3.54 -17.55
CA LYS A 14 3.91 3.45 -17.74
C LYS A 14 3.15 4.27 -16.71
N ALA A 15 3.50 4.15 -15.44
CA ALA A 15 2.88 4.91 -14.36
C ALA A 15 3.11 6.43 -14.53
N LEU A 16 4.33 6.83 -14.88
CA LEU A 16 4.66 8.22 -15.16
C LEU A 16 3.86 8.78 -16.34
N LYS A 17 3.64 8.00 -17.39
CA LYS A 17 2.82 8.40 -18.54
C LYS A 17 1.34 8.60 -18.17
N ILE A 18 0.80 7.76 -17.27
CA ILE A 18 -0.63 7.80 -16.88
C ILE A 18 -0.89 8.90 -15.86
N PHE A 19 -0.09 8.97 -14.79
CA PHE A 19 -0.33 9.83 -13.63
C PHE A 19 0.44 11.16 -13.72
N GLY A 20 1.52 11.22 -14.50
CA GLY A 20 2.47 12.32 -14.44
C GLY A 20 3.26 12.34 -13.11
N PRO A 21 4.25 13.23 -12.99
CA PRO A 21 5.18 13.21 -11.87
C PRO A 21 4.53 13.52 -10.51
N ARG A 22 3.58 14.45 -10.46
CA ARG A 22 2.96 14.89 -9.20
C ARG A 22 2.02 13.82 -8.63
N GLN A 23 1.04 13.35 -9.41
CA GLN A 23 0.11 12.34 -8.92
C GLN A 23 0.81 11.01 -8.63
N LEU A 24 1.92 10.71 -9.32
CA LEU A 24 2.73 9.53 -9.00
C LEU A 24 3.35 9.63 -7.60
N VAL A 25 3.81 10.80 -7.18
CA VAL A 25 4.27 11.04 -5.81
C VAL A 25 3.11 10.96 -4.82
N ASP A 26 1.95 11.54 -5.17
CA ASP A 26 0.75 11.48 -4.32
C ASP A 26 0.28 10.02 -4.11
N LEU A 27 0.35 9.18 -5.14
CA LEU A 27 0.06 7.75 -5.05
C LEU A 27 1.01 7.03 -4.10
N VAL A 28 2.31 7.30 -4.19
CA VAL A 28 3.31 6.73 -3.26
C VAL A 28 3.03 7.21 -1.82
N HIS A 29 2.63 8.47 -1.63
CA HIS A 29 2.27 9.01 -0.33
C HIS A 29 1.06 8.27 0.27
N LEU A 30 0.03 8.00 -0.53
CA LEU A 30 -1.14 7.22 -0.12
C LEU A 30 -0.75 5.81 0.30
N MET A 31 0.09 5.12 -0.47
CA MET A 31 0.58 3.78 -0.14
C MET A 31 1.34 3.76 1.20
N ILE A 32 2.19 4.76 1.44
CA ILE A 32 2.94 4.89 2.69
C ILE A 32 2.00 5.10 3.88
N ASN A 33 0.96 5.93 3.72
CA ASN A 33 -0.03 6.16 4.78
C ASN A 33 -0.73 4.85 5.18
N TYR A 34 -1.20 4.07 4.20
CA TYR A 34 -1.80 2.76 4.44
C TYR A 34 -0.84 1.75 5.05
N GLN A 35 0.44 1.77 4.65
CA GLN A 35 1.47 0.91 5.25
C GLN A 35 1.64 1.21 6.74
N GLY A 36 1.56 2.48 7.14
CA GLY A 36 1.60 2.88 8.56
C GLY A 36 0.47 2.23 9.36
N THR A 37 -0.77 2.33 8.87
CA THR A 37 -1.93 1.67 9.48
C THR A 37 -1.74 0.15 9.52
N ALA A 38 -1.39 -0.49 8.40
CA ALA A 38 -1.20 -1.94 8.35
C ALA A 38 -0.11 -2.42 9.32
N SER A 39 0.97 -1.63 9.45
CA SER A 39 2.06 -1.94 10.39
C SER A 39 1.59 -1.86 11.84
N LEU A 40 0.75 -0.86 12.18
CA LEU A 40 0.15 -0.74 13.50
C LEU A 40 -0.78 -1.92 13.81
N LEU A 41 -1.71 -2.22 12.90
CA LEU A 41 -2.65 -3.34 13.05
C LEU A 41 -1.90 -4.66 13.26
N ALA A 42 -0.86 -4.92 12.45
CA ALA A 42 -0.06 -6.14 12.54
C ALA A 42 0.80 -6.20 13.81
N ALA A 43 1.39 -5.09 14.25
CA ALA A 43 2.25 -5.06 15.43
C ALA A 43 1.50 -5.42 16.72
N PHE A 44 0.22 -5.09 16.78
CA PHE A 44 -0.63 -5.36 17.93
C PHE A 44 -1.61 -6.52 17.72
N ASP A 45 -1.49 -7.24 16.60
CA ASP A 45 -2.41 -8.33 16.23
C ASP A 45 -3.88 -7.91 16.37
N MET A 46 -4.21 -6.74 15.81
CA MET A 46 -5.56 -6.19 15.91
C MET A 46 -6.56 -7.11 15.21
N GLN A 47 -7.41 -7.72 16.03
CA GLN A 47 -8.54 -8.54 15.60
C GLN A 47 -9.72 -7.66 15.20
N LEU A 48 -10.60 -8.18 14.33
CA LEU A 48 -11.86 -7.53 14.00
C LEU A 48 -12.78 -7.45 15.22
N ASP A 49 -13.63 -6.42 15.24
CA ASP A 49 -14.63 -6.31 16.30
C ASP A 49 -15.65 -7.46 16.20
N PRO A 50 -16.19 -7.93 17.35
CA PRO A 50 -17.18 -9.00 17.34
C PRO A 50 -18.38 -8.69 16.42
N GLY A 51 -18.65 -9.61 15.47
CA GLY A 51 -19.76 -9.48 14.53
C GLY A 51 -19.45 -8.71 13.24
N GLN A 52 -18.21 -8.22 13.05
CA GLN A 52 -17.78 -7.75 11.73
C GLN A 52 -17.53 -8.91 10.76
N GLU A 53 -17.94 -8.73 9.51
CA GLU A 53 -17.72 -9.70 8.44
C GLU A 53 -16.27 -9.63 7.93
N GLU A 54 -15.58 -10.77 7.90
CA GLU A 54 -14.27 -10.91 7.28
C GLU A 54 -14.40 -10.79 5.76
N LEU A 55 -13.94 -9.66 5.20
CA LEU A 55 -14.02 -9.41 3.76
C LEU A 55 -12.85 -10.03 2.97
N LEU A 56 -11.80 -10.47 3.67
CA LEU A 56 -10.66 -11.12 3.04
C LEU A 56 -10.93 -12.62 2.92
N PRO A 57 -10.62 -13.25 1.78
CA PRO A 57 -10.74 -14.69 1.66
C PRO A 57 -9.79 -15.39 2.65
N ILE A 58 -10.34 -16.36 3.38
CA ILE A 58 -9.56 -17.26 4.24
C ILE A 58 -8.67 -18.13 3.33
N PRO A 59 -7.37 -18.31 3.67
CA PRO A 59 -6.45 -19.17 2.92
C PRO A 59 -6.89 -20.63 2.82
#